data_AF-A0AA86MY21-F1
#
_entry.id   AF-A0AA86MY21-F1
#
_cell.length_a   1.000
_cell.length_b   1.000
_cell.length_c   1.000
_cell.angle_alpha   90.00
_cell.angle_beta   90.00
_cell.angle_gamma   90.00
#
_symmetry.space_group_name_H-M   'P 1'
#
loop_
_entity.id
_entity.type
_entity.pdbx_description
1 polymer ?
#
loop_
_entity_poly.entity_id
_entity_poly.type
_entity_poly.pdbx_seq_one_letter_code
_entity_poly.pdbx_strand_id
1 'polypeptide(L)'
;MRQNAAVIELTHFEVSADRGFLPVRDPLATFPGLQDSPLEILTRELPKLLAARRLRDYVNSHLVSGPDEQGRWNEDEYRAAARILSFTGQAYVWEHPQHPAKKLPAHLAKPWHRVLAQLGRPPVLSYASYCLDNWRRLDQTRPIELGNLSLLQNFLGGVDEEWFVLVHVEIEARAGAALAGLARALQATQLNQSDEVLQGLEGAAAAMEGMCRTLDRMPEQCDPYIYFNRVRPYIHGWKDHPALPEGLLYEGVEAYGGKPQQFRGETGAQSSIVPTLDAALGVVHADDPLRQYLIEMRTYMPPRHRAFIEAWEQLRDRQGRSQLYRYALDRRQGEPRLWDRFRACVQGLCRFRQTHLDYADRYIQRQSQRTSSNPTAVGTGGTPFMAYLKKHLDETAALIAE
;
A
#
# COMPACT_ATOMS: atom_id res chain seq x y z
N MET A 1 -9.93 9.25 39.10
CA MET A 1 -8.87 8.51 38.39
C MET A 1 -8.67 9.15 37.04
N ARG A 2 -7.52 9.78 36.79
CA ARG A 2 -7.17 10.25 35.43
C ARG A 2 -7.05 8.99 34.58
N GLN A 3 -7.96 8.79 33.63
CA GLN A 3 -7.77 7.77 32.59
C GLN A 3 -6.42 8.08 31.95
N ASN A 4 -5.51 7.10 31.90
CA ASN A 4 -4.26 7.24 31.15
C ASN A 4 -4.64 7.69 29.74
N ALA A 5 -4.23 8.90 29.38
CA ALA A 5 -4.46 9.47 28.07
C ALA A 5 -3.86 8.52 27.03
N ALA A 6 -4.69 7.99 26.13
CA ALA A 6 -4.19 7.23 24.99
C ALA A 6 -3.46 8.22 24.08
N VAL A 7 -2.13 8.16 24.09
CA VAL A 7 -1.26 8.95 23.23
C VAL A 7 -0.87 8.08 22.04
N ILE A 8 -1.13 8.58 20.84
CA ILE A 8 -0.63 7.95 19.61
C ILE A 8 0.77 8.49 19.37
N GLU A 9 1.78 7.70 19.74
CA GLU A 9 3.18 7.97 19.48
C GLU A 9 3.56 7.30 18.17
N LEU A 10 3.91 8.10 17.14
CA LEU A 10 4.06 7.60 15.77
C LEU A 10 5.18 6.55 15.64
N THR A 11 6.31 6.73 16.33
CA THR A 11 7.50 5.90 16.12
C THR A 11 7.33 4.47 16.63
N HIS A 12 6.48 4.25 17.65
CA HIS A 12 6.03 2.92 18.07
C HIS A 12 5.50 2.09 16.90
N PHE A 13 4.86 2.74 15.93
CA PHE A 13 4.21 2.11 14.80
C PHE A 13 5.01 2.23 13.50
N GLU A 14 6.29 2.65 13.55
CA GLU A 14 7.13 2.98 12.39
C GLU A 14 6.56 4.09 11.50
N VAL A 15 5.78 4.99 12.08
CA VAL A 15 5.27 6.16 11.38
C VAL A 15 6.14 7.37 11.72
N SER A 16 6.38 8.23 10.73
CA SER A 16 7.14 9.47 10.93
C SER A 16 6.45 10.67 10.25
N ALA A 17 6.75 11.87 10.75
CA ALA A 17 6.19 13.10 10.19
C ALA A 17 6.72 13.41 8.77
N ASP A 18 7.95 12.98 8.46
CA ASP A 18 8.63 13.26 7.20
C ASP A 18 8.46 12.13 6.16
N ARG A 19 8.13 10.91 6.58
CA ARG A 19 8.04 9.75 5.67
C ARG A 19 6.72 8.98 5.71
N GLY A 20 5.80 9.32 6.62
CA GLY A 20 4.56 8.58 6.78
C GLY A 20 4.83 7.12 7.13
N PHE A 21 4.28 6.20 6.33
CA PHE A 21 4.50 4.75 6.47
C PHE A 21 5.69 4.22 5.66
N LEU A 22 6.46 5.08 4.99
CA LEU A 22 7.70 4.63 4.36
C LEU A 22 8.71 4.22 5.44
N PRO A 23 9.64 3.30 5.13
CA PRO A 23 10.66 2.89 6.08
C PRO A 23 11.49 4.07 6.60
N VAL A 24 11.94 3.95 7.86
CA VAL A 24 12.73 4.98 8.57
C VAL A 24 14.01 5.33 7.80
N ARG A 25 14.56 4.38 7.04
CA ARG A 25 15.71 4.55 6.16
C ARG A 25 15.30 4.25 4.72
N ASP A 26 16.01 4.84 3.76
CA ASP A 26 15.78 4.51 2.35
C ASP A 26 16.00 3.00 2.14
N PRO A 27 15.13 2.32 1.36
CA PRO A 27 15.27 0.88 1.14
C PRO A 27 16.64 0.48 0.59
N LEU A 28 17.12 -0.70 0.99
CA LEU A 28 18.42 -1.21 0.54
C LEU A 28 18.41 -1.43 -0.98
N ALA A 29 19.33 -0.78 -1.68
CA ALA A 29 19.47 -0.91 -3.13
C ALA A 29 20.11 -2.24 -3.55
N THR A 30 21.02 -2.74 -2.73
CA THR A 30 21.72 -4.02 -2.94
C THR A 30 21.66 -4.84 -1.66
N PHE A 31 21.51 -6.15 -1.79
CA PHE A 31 21.56 -7.02 -0.62
C PHE A 31 23.01 -7.26 -0.16
N PRO A 32 23.41 -6.88 1.08
CA PRO A 32 24.77 -7.10 1.56
C PRO A 32 25.13 -8.59 1.59
N GLY A 33 26.23 -8.97 0.93
CA GLY A 33 26.73 -10.35 0.92
C GLY A 33 26.09 -11.28 -0.12
N LEU A 34 25.16 -10.78 -0.94
CA LEU A 34 24.52 -11.53 -2.03
C LEU A 34 24.72 -10.88 -3.41
N GLN A 35 25.73 -10.01 -3.56
CA GLN A 35 25.89 -9.16 -4.75
C GLN A 35 26.00 -9.93 -6.08
N ASP A 36 26.56 -11.14 -6.03
CA ASP A 36 26.70 -12.04 -7.20
C ASP A 36 25.73 -13.22 -7.16
N SER A 37 24.76 -13.20 -6.24
CA SER A 37 23.77 -14.27 -6.15
C SER A 37 22.81 -14.22 -7.34
N PRO A 38 22.26 -15.38 -7.75
CA PRO A 38 21.23 -15.42 -8.79
C PRO A 38 19.99 -14.58 -8.45
N LEU A 39 19.72 -14.35 -7.15
CA LEU A 39 18.63 -13.52 -6.67
C LEU A 39 18.90 -12.02 -6.87
N GLU A 40 20.13 -11.56 -6.63
CA GLU A 40 20.52 -10.17 -6.89
C GLU A 40 20.57 -9.89 -8.39
N ILE A 41 20.97 -10.85 -9.23
CA ILE A 41 20.91 -10.68 -10.69
C ILE A 41 19.48 -10.39 -11.16
N LEU A 42 18.47 -11.01 -10.54
CA LEU A 42 17.06 -10.75 -10.86
C LEU A 42 16.65 -9.31 -10.52
N THR A 43 17.34 -8.61 -9.62
CA THR A 43 16.99 -7.21 -9.35
C THR A 43 17.23 -6.30 -10.54
N ARG A 44 18.26 -6.61 -11.33
CA ARG A 44 18.66 -5.81 -12.49
C ARG A 44 18.14 -6.38 -13.81
N GLU A 45 18.10 -7.71 -13.93
CA GLU A 45 17.84 -8.38 -15.20
C GLU A 45 16.39 -8.85 -15.39
N LEU A 46 15.53 -8.76 -14.35
CA LEU A 46 14.12 -9.19 -14.46
C LEU A 46 13.38 -8.60 -15.67
N PRO A 47 13.49 -7.28 -15.99
CA PRO A 47 12.88 -6.73 -17.20
C PRO A 47 13.32 -7.40 -18.50
N LYS A 48 14.62 -7.68 -18.63
CA LYS A 48 15.18 -8.32 -19.83
C LYS A 48 14.76 -9.78 -19.91
N LEU A 49 14.75 -10.49 -18.79
CA LEU A 49 14.32 -11.89 -18.72
C LEU A 49 12.84 -12.05 -19.07
N LEU A 50 11.98 -11.13 -18.60
CA LEU A 50 10.55 -11.12 -18.97
C LEU A 50 10.34 -10.77 -20.44
N ALA A 51 11.06 -9.77 -20.96
CA ALA A 51 11.00 -9.42 -22.38
C ALA A 51 11.43 -10.59 -23.28
N ALA A 52 12.42 -11.38 -22.85
CA ALA A 52 12.91 -12.56 -23.55
C ALA A 52 12.12 -13.85 -23.25
N ARG A 53 11.18 -13.83 -22.28
CA ARG A 53 10.45 -15.01 -21.77
C ARG A 53 11.39 -16.14 -21.30
N ARG A 54 12.41 -15.76 -20.52
CA ARG A 54 13.45 -16.66 -19.98
C ARG A 54 13.47 -16.68 -18.45
N LEU A 55 12.53 -16.01 -17.78
CA LEU A 55 12.50 -15.93 -16.32
C LEU A 55 12.28 -17.31 -15.70
N ARG A 56 11.26 -18.06 -16.13
CA ARG A 56 11.01 -19.40 -15.56
C ARG A 56 12.22 -20.33 -15.71
N ASP A 57 12.85 -20.33 -16.89
CA ASP A 57 14.08 -21.09 -17.13
C ASP A 57 15.22 -20.67 -16.19
N TYR A 58 15.41 -19.36 -16.06
CA TYR A 58 16.44 -18.79 -15.19
C TYR A 58 16.22 -19.20 -13.74
N VAL A 59 15.00 -19.02 -13.22
CA VAL A 59 14.61 -19.41 -11.85
C VAL A 59 14.89 -20.90 -11.63
N ASN A 60 14.37 -21.77 -12.50
CA ASN A 60 14.49 -23.22 -12.32
C ASN A 60 15.94 -23.74 -12.43
N SER A 61 16.80 -23.03 -13.16
CA SER A 61 18.20 -23.46 -13.38
C SER A 61 19.19 -22.84 -12.41
N HIS A 62 18.94 -21.61 -11.92
CA HIS A 62 19.93 -20.83 -11.16
C HIS A 62 19.53 -20.55 -9.71
N LEU A 63 18.25 -20.47 -9.36
CA LEU A 63 17.81 -20.30 -7.97
C LEU A 63 17.77 -21.65 -7.25
N VAL A 64 18.88 -22.40 -7.25
CA VAL A 64 18.92 -23.77 -6.70
C VAL A 64 18.89 -23.79 -5.17
N SER A 65 19.32 -22.70 -4.51
CA SER A 65 19.20 -22.47 -3.07
C SER A 65 18.55 -21.12 -2.80
N GLY A 66 17.66 -21.07 -1.81
CA GLY A 66 17.08 -19.82 -1.33
C GLY A 66 18.14 -18.97 -0.60
N PRO A 67 17.93 -17.65 -0.46
CA PRO A 67 18.90 -16.72 0.10
C PRO A 67 19.35 -16.97 1.56
N ASP A 68 18.90 -18.03 2.24
CA ASP A 68 19.03 -18.15 3.70
C ASP A 68 19.47 -19.55 4.15
N GLU A 69 20.78 -19.69 4.42
CA GLU A 69 21.36 -20.71 5.31
C GLU A 69 22.48 -20.21 6.25
N GLN A 70 22.85 -18.91 6.32
CA GLN A 70 24.03 -18.49 7.11
C GLN A 70 23.90 -17.26 8.04
N GLY A 71 22.76 -16.58 8.20
CA GLY A 71 22.71 -15.41 9.11
C GLY A 71 21.32 -14.93 9.53
N ARG A 72 21.24 -14.28 10.70
CA ARG A 72 20.04 -13.55 11.14
C ARG A 72 20.04 -12.17 10.47
N TRP A 73 19.24 -12.00 9.42
CA TRP A 73 19.09 -10.69 8.77
C TRP A 73 18.46 -9.66 9.71
N ASN A 74 18.82 -8.40 9.50
CA ASN A 74 18.08 -7.29 10.08
C ASN A 74 16.78 -7.04 9.29
N GLU A 75 15.93 -6.14 9.80
CA GLU A 75 14.61 -5.89 9.21
C GLU A 75 14.68 -5.29 7.79
N ASP A 76 15.65 -4.41 7.51
CA ASP A 76 15.82 -3.80 6.18
C ASP A 76 16.28 -4.85 5.15
N GLU A 77 17.11 -5.81 5.57
CA GLU A 77 17.51 -6.96 4.76
C GLU A 77 16.31 -7.90 4.48
N TYR A 78 15.47 -8.19 5.48
CA TYR A 78 14.22 -8.94 5.26
C TYR A 78 13.29 -8.22 4.27
N ARG A 79 13.14 -6.90 4.37
CA ARG A 79 12.32 -6.09 3.43
C ARG A 79 12.89 -6.11 2.02
N ALA A 80 14.21 -6.01 1.85
CA ALA A 80 14.87 -6.13 0.56
C ALA A 80 14.65 -7.53 -0.05
N ALA A 81 14.88 -8.60 0.71
CA ALA A 81 14.60 -9.97 0.25
C ALA A 81 13.12 -10.17 -0.12
N ALA A 82 12.20 -9.61 0.67
CA ALA A 82 10.76 -9.65 0.41
C ALA A 82 10.42 -8.98 -0.91
N ARG A 83 10.99 -7.80 -1.22
CA ARG A 83 10.82 -7.13 -2.51
C ARG A 83 11.26 -8.03 -3.65
N ILE A 84 12.49 -8.53 -3.62
CA ILE A 84 13.07 -9.31 -4.73
C ILE A 84 12.30 -10.62 -4.95
N LEU A 85 12.00 -11.35 -3.88
CA LEU A 85 11.23 -12.59 -3.94
C LEU A 85 9.78 -12.35 -4.40
N SER A 86 9.16 -11.25 -3.95
CA SER A 86 7.82 -10.90 -4.40
C SER A 86 7.77 -10.57 -5.89
N PHE A 87 8.68 -9.74 -6.41
CA PHE A 87 8.74 -9.48 -7.86
C PHE A 87 9.06 -10.75 -8.65
N THR A 88 10.01 -11.57 -8.18
CA THR A 88 10.39 -12.83 -8.85
C THR A 88 9.23 -13.82 -8.90
N GLY A 89 8.57 -14.08 -7.77
CA GLY A 89 7.44 -15.01 -7.68
C GLY A 89 6.26 -14.57 -8.51
N GLN A 90 5.94 -13.28 -8.44
CA GLN A 90 4.87 -12.67 -9.20
C GLN A 90 5.13 -12.73 -10.72
N ALA A 91 6.35 -12.40 -11.13
CA ALA A 91 6.78 -12.50 -12.52
C ALA A 91 6.82 -13.94 -13.02
N TYR A 92 7.25 -14.91 -12.20
CA TYR A 92 7.24 -16.34 -12.55
C TYR A 92 5.81 -16.83 -12.87
N VAL A 93 4.83 -16.42 -12.06
CA VAL A 93 3.41 -16.75 -12.28
C VAL A 93 2.93 -16.16 -13.60
N TRP A 94 3.15 -14.86 -13.81
CA TRP A 94 2.53 -14.11 -14.90
C TRP A 94 3.35 -13.97 -16.19
N GLU A 95 4.58 -14.52 -16.27
CA GLU A 95 5.47 -14.42 -17.44
C GLU A 95 4.76 -14.74 -18.78
N HIS A 96 3.87 -15.74 -18.75
CA HIS A 96 3.03 -16.10 -19.89
C HIS A 96 1.56 -15.80 -19.57
N PRO A 97 1.02 -14.65 -20.02
CA PRO A 97 -0.35 -14.23 -19.68
C PRO A 97 -1.45 -15.21 -20.08
N GLN A 98 -1.24 -16.03 -21.13
CA GLN A 98 -2.18 -17.06 -21.56
C GLN A 98 -2.01 -18.38 -20.79
N HIS A 99 -0.86 -18.60 -20.15
CA HIS A 99 -0.50 -19.84 -19.45
C HIS A 99 0.19 -19.50 -18.12
N PRO A 100 -0.55 -18.88 -17.16
CA PRO A 100 0.02 -18.55 -15.87
C PRO A 100 0.46 -19.83 -15.14
N ALA A 101 1.55 -19.74 -14.37
CA ALA A 101 2.03 -20.88 -13.60
C ALA A 101 1.04 -21.19 -12.48
N LYS A 102 0.67 -22.46 -12.33
CA LYS A 102 -0.23 -22.95 -11.28
C LYS A 102 0.52 -23.41 -10.03
N LYS A 103 1.84 -23.46 -10.10
CA LYS A 103 2.75 -23.91 -9.03
C LYS A 103 4.04 -23.11 -9.07
N LEU A 104 4.51 -22.69 -7.89
CA LEU A 104 5.86 -22.17 -7.68
C LEU A 104 6.80 -23.31 -7.30
N PRO A 105 8.01 -23.37 -7.86
CA PRO A 105 9.00 -24.38 -7.49
C PRO A 105 9.48 -24.15 -6.04
N ALA A 106 9.85 -25.24 -5.36
CA ALA A 106 10.15 -25.20 -3.93
C ALA A 106 11.27 -24.22 -3.54
N HIS A 107 12.28 -24.08 -4.39
CA HIS A 107 13.42 -23.19 -4.17
C HIS A 107 13.06 -21.69 -4.25
N LEU A 108 11.88 -21.35 -4.80
CA LEU A 108 11.32 -20.00 -4.77
C LEU A 108 10.21 -19.88 -3.72
N ALA A 109 9.32 -20.87 -3.64
CA ALA A 109 8.17 -20.87 -2.74
C ALA A 109 8.57 -20.85 -1.26
N LYS A 110 9.53 -21.69 -0.85
CA LYS A 110 9.99 -21.80 0.54
C LYS A 110 10.63 -20.50 1.07
N PRO A 111 11.66 -19.91 0.42
CA PRO A 111 12.25 -18.68 0.93
C PRO A 111 11.25 -17.51 0.90
N TRP A 112 10.41 -17.41 -0.12
CA TRP A 112 9.40 -16.35 -0.19
C TRP A 112 8.42 -16.43 0.99
N HIS A 113 7.90 -17.64 1.28
CA HIS A 113 7.08 -17.88 2.46
C HIS A 113 7.79 -17.52 3.76
N ARG A 114 9.03 -18.00 3.96
CA ARG A 114 9.79 -17.76 5.20
C ARG A 114 9.99 -16.27 5.47
N VAL A 115 10.45 -15.53 4.44
CA VAL A 115 10.75 -14.10 4.55
C VAL A 115 9.48 -13.29 4.84
N LEU A 116 8.38 -13.55 4.13
CA LEU A 116 7.13 -12.81 4.33
C LEU A 116 6.47 -13.19 5.66
N ALA A 117 6.56 -14.45 6.10
CA ALA A 117 6.12 -14.87 7.42
C ALA A 117 6.87 -14.14 8.55
N GLN A 118 8.19 -13.97 8.41
CA GLN A 118 9.00 -13.18 9.36
C GLN A 118 8.55 -11.71 9.42
N LEU A 119 8.12 -11.15 8.29
CA LEU A 119 7.56 -9.79 8.20
C LEU A 119 6.06 -9.73 8.52
N GLY A 120 5.44 -10.85 8.90
CA GLY A 120 4.02 -10.94 9.25
C GLY A 120 3.05 -10.71 8.09
N ARG A 121 3.45 -11.03 6.85
CA ARG A 121 2.66 -10.86 5.62
C ARG A 121 2.57 -12.18 4.82
N PRO A 122 1.54 -12.38 3.96
CA PRO A 122 1.46 -13.55 3.09
C PRO A 122 2.44 -13.45 1.90
N PRO A 123 2.91 -14.59 1.33
CA PRO A 123 3.89 -14.61 0.23
C PRO A 123 3.28 -14.29 -1.14
N VAL A 124 2.82 -13.05 -1.30
CA VAL A 124 2.36 -12.44 -2.55
C VAL A 124 2.98 -11.04 -2.68
N LEU A 125 3.03 -10.47 -3.89
CA LEU A 125 3.36 -9.06 -4.02
C LEU A 125 2.26 -8.22 -3.36
N SER A 126 2.63 -7.51 -2.29
CA SER A 126 1.77 -6.56 -1.56
C SER A 126 2.30 -5.14 -1.72
N TYR A 127 1.47 -4.16 -1.39
CA TYR A 127 1.81 -2.74 -1.48
C TYR A 127 3.10 -2.38 -0.73
N ALA A 128 3.36 -3.02 0.41
CA ALA A 128 4.60 -2.80 1.15
C ALA A 128 5.85 -3.23 0.33
N SER A 129 5.82 -4.39 -0.34
CA SER A 129 6.95 -4.83 -1.18
C SER A 129 7.02 -4.08 -2.54
N TYR A 130 5.89 -3.61 -3.05
CA TYR A 130 5.77 -2.98 -4.36
C TYR A 130 6.05 -1.47 -4.33
N CYS A 131 5.65 -0.79 -3.24
CA CYS A 131 5.73 0.65 -3.06
C CYS A 131 6.68 1.01 -1.90
N LEU A 132 6.33 0.68 -0.65
CA LEU A 132 7.05 1.18 0.54
C LEU A 132 8.54 0.82 0.55
N ASP A 133 8.86 -0.40 0.15
CA ASP A 133 10.21 -0.96 0.16
C ASP A 133 10.92 -0.90 -1.21
N ASN A 134 10.35 -0.24 -2.23
CA ASN A 134 10.83 -0.31 -3.63
C ASN A 134 11.20 1.05 -4.24
N TRP A 135 12.06 1.83 -3.59
CA TRP A 135 12.50 3.11 -4.14
C TRP A 135 13.87 3.51 -3.58
N ARG A 136 14.52 4.44 -4.26
CA ARG A 136 15.69 5.15 -3.76
C ARG A 136 15.64 6.60 -4.20
N ARG A 137 16.34 7.47 -3.47
CA ARG A 137 16.63 8.82 -3.93
C ARG A 137 17.81 8.84 -4.90
N LEU A 138 17.74 9.68 -5.92
CA LEU A 138 18.85 9.97 -6.82
C LEU A 138 19.88 10.86 -6.10
N ASP A 139 19.40 11.85 -5.36
CA ASP A 139 20.17 12.67 -4.43
C ASP A 139 19.61 12.50 -3.01
N GLN A 140 20.40 11.88 -2.13
CA GLN A 140 20.02 11.61 -0.74
C GLN A 140 19.97 12.86 0.16
N THR A 141 20.48 14.00 -0.32
CA THR A 141 20.37 15.28 0.39
C THR A 141 19.03 15.97 0.11
N ARG A 142 18.32 15.55 -0.94
CA ARG A 142 17.02 16.09 -1.33
C ARG A 142 15.85 15.30 -0.73
N PRO A 143 14.64 15.89 -0.69
CA PRO A 143 13.43 15.22 -0.17
C PRO A 143 13.01 13.98 -0.97
N ILE A 144 12.08 13.21 -0.40
CA ILE A 144 11.35 12.13 -1.08
C ILE A 144 10.27 12.76 -1.95
N GLU A 145 10.62 13.08 -3.20
CA GLU A 145 9.72 13.75 -4.16
C GLU A 145 9.96 13.26 -5.59
N LEU A 146 8.91 13.21 -6.39
CA LEU A 146 8.95 12.93 -7.82
C LEU A 146 9.98 13.85 -8.51
N GLY A 147 10.81 13.26 -9.36
CA GLY A 147 11.98 13.92 -9.96
C GLY A 147 13.27 13.75 -9.17
N ASN A 148 13.21 13.23 -7.93
CA ASN A 148 14.35 12.77 -7.15
C ASN A 148 14.29 11.28 -6.78
N LEU A 149 13.32 10.52 -7.32
CA LEU A 149 13.11 9.11 -6.99
C LEU A 149 13.29 8.20 -8.20
N SER A 150 13.64 6.93 -7.94
CA SER A 150 13.69 5.83 -8.91
C SER A 150 13.39 4.52 -8.19
N LEU A 151 12.73 3.58 -8.88
CA LEU A 151 12.49 2.24 -8.34
C LEU A 151 13.79 1.44 -8.23
N LEU A 152 13.79 0.51 -7.27
CA LEU A 152 14.89 -0.45 -7.10
C LEU A 152 14.67 -1.72 -7.92
N GLN A 153 13.41 -2.04 -8.20
CA GLN A 153 12.98 -3.22 -8.92
C GLN A 153 11.80 -2.86 -9.82
N ASN A 154 11.87 -3.29 -11.08
CA ASN A 154 10.76 -3.25 -12.02
C ASN A 154 10.42 -4.67 -12.52
N PHE A 155 9.21 -4.83 -13.04
CA PHE A 155 8.80 -5.95 -13.88
C PHE A 155 9.31 -5.78 -15.30
N LEU A 156 8.74 -4.85 -16.08
CA LEU A 156 9.16 -4.57 -17.46
C LEU A 156 9.94 -3.25 -17.57
N GLY A 157 9.91 -2.44 -16.51
CA GLY A 157 10.49 -1.11 -16.47
C GLY A 157 9.74 -0.12 -17.36
N GLY A 158 10.39 1.01 -17.61
CA GLY A 158 9.82 2.10 -18.38
C GLY A 158 9.14 3.15 -17.50
N VAL A 159 8.88 4.29 -18.12
CA VAL A 159 8.45 5.50 -17.42
C VAL A 159 7.11 5.31 -16.70
N ASP A 160 6.18 4.57 -17.29
CA ASP A 160 4.85 4.34 -16.72
C ASP A 160 4.88 3.49 -15.44
N GLU A 161 5.74 2.47 -15.39
CA GLU A 161 5.90 1.62 -14.21
C GLU A 161 6.57 2.40 -13.08
N GLU A 162 7.67 3.12 -13.39
CA GLU A 162 8.34 4.02 -12.45
C GLU A 162 7.34 5.03 -11.88
N TRP A 163 6.65 5.76 -12.76
CA TRP A 163 5.78 6.86 -12.37
C TRP A 163 4.59 6.40 -11.54
N PHE A 164 3.96 5.28 -11.92
CA PHE A 164 2.83 4.72 -11.19
C PHE A 164 3.19 4.47 -9.72
N VAL A 165 4.32 3.82 -9.46
CA VAL A 165 4.73 3.48 -8.09
C VAL A 165 5.28 4.70 -7.36
N LEU A 166 6.10 5.54 -8.01
CA LEU A 166 6.74 6.69 -7.36
C LEU A 166 5.75 7.79 -6.96
N VAL A 167 4.64 7.94 -7.68
CA VAL A 167 3.52 8.82 -7.26
C VAL A 167 2.99 8.38 -5.89
N HIS A 168 2.85 7.06 -5.67
CA HIS A 168 2.42 6.53 -4.38
C HIS A 168 3.48 6.72 -3.29
N VAL A 169 4.77 6.54 -3.61
CA VAL A 169 5.87 6.78 -2.66
C VAL A 169 5.85 8.23 -2.15
N GLU A 170 5.71 9.22 -3.04
CA GLU A 170 5.61 10.62 -2.60
C GLU A 170 4.31 10.89 -1.80
N ILE A 171 3.17 10.26 -2.16
CA ILE A 171 1.93 10.35 -1.37
C ILE A 171 2.15 9.84 0.07
N GLU A 172 2.83 8.70 0.24
CA GLU A 172 3.19 8.15 1.56
C GLU A 172 4.06 9.10 2.37
N ALA A 173 5.10 9.69 1.76
CA ALA A 173 5.93 10.70 2.42
C ALA A 173 5.11 11.91 2.88
N ARG A 174 4.26 12.46 1.99
CA ARG A 174 3.41 13.62 2.29
C ARG A 174 2.37 13.33 3.37
N ALA A 175 1.88 12.10 3.45
CA ALA A 175 0.91 11.70 4.47
C ALA A 175 1.49 11.79 5.89
N GLY A 176 2.82 11.68 6.07
CA GLY A 176 3.47 11.80 7.38
C GLY A 176 3.09 13.06 8.14
N ALA A 177 3.10 14.22 7.47
CA ALA A 177 2.73 15.49 8.08
C ALA A 177 1.24 15.52 8.48
N ALA A 178 0.37 14.86 7.72
CA ALA A 178 -1.04 14.73 8.08
C ALA A 178 -1.23 13.86 9.33
N LEU A 179 -0.57 12.70 9.38
CA LEU A 179 -0.65 11.77 10.52
C LEU A 179 -0.10 12.41 11.80
N ALA A 180 1.01 13.14 11.71
CA ALA A 180 1.60 13.88 12.83
C ALA A 180 0.70 15.04 13.30
N GLY A 181 0.12 15.79 12.37
CA GLY A 181 -0.82 16.88 12.67
C GLY A 181 -2.07 16.36 13.40
N LEU A 182 -2.65 15.26 12.94
CA LEU A 182 -3.80 14.62 13.56
C LEU A 182 -3.47 14.05 14.95
N ALA A 183 -2.31 13.39 15.11
CA ALA A 183 -1.88 12.87 16.41
C ALA A 183 -1.67 14.00 17.45
N ARG A 184 -1.08 15.13 17.03
CA ARG A 184 -0.96 16.33 17.87
C ARG A 184 -2.32 16.90 18.24
N ALA A 185 -3.21 17.05 17.25
CA ALA A 185 -4.56 17.54 17.48
C ALA A 185 -5.31 16.65 18.48
N LEU A 186 -5.18 15.32 18.35
CA LEU A 186 -5.79 14.35 19.27
C LEU A 186 -5.31 14.59 20.71
N GLN A 187 -4.01 14.73 20.94
CA GLN A 187 -3.46 15.01 22.27
C GLN A 187 -3.98 16.35 22.82
N ALA A 188 -4.03 17.38 21.97
CA ALA A 188 -4.56 18.70 22.34
C ALA A 188 -6.06 18.65 22.71
N THR A 189 -6.87 17.77 22.09
CA THR A 189 -8.28 17.60 22.50
C THR A 189 -8.42 17.15 23.95
N GLN A 190 -7.50 16.30 24.42
CA GLN A 190 -7.53 15.75 25.79
C GLN A 190 -7.15 16.81 26.83
N LEU A 191 -6.31 17.76 26.44
CA LEU A 191 -5.91 18.92 27.26
C LEU A 191 -6.83 20.13 27.06
N ASN A 192 -7.84 20.01 26.19
CA ASN A 192 -8.74 21.10 25.78
C ASN A 192 -8.00 22.34 25.25
N GLN A 193 -6.92 22.14 24.49
CA GLN A 193 -6.12 23.21 23.89
C GLN A 193 -6.59 23.47 22.46
N SER A 194 -7.66 24.26 22.30
CA SER A 194 -8.31 24.46 21.00
C SER A 194 -7.35 24.97 19.90
N ASP A 195 -6.49 25.95 20.22
CA ASP A 195 -5.55 26.50 19.24
C ASP A 195 -4.59 25.44 18.69
N GLU A 196 -4.16 24.48 19.52
CA GLU A 196 -3.30 23.37 19.09
C GLU A 196 -4.06 22.33 18.26
N VAL A 197 -5.33 22.09 18.57
CA VAL A 197 -6.22 21.28 17.73
C VAL A 197 -6.36 21.92 16.35
N LEU A 198 -6.59 23.23 16.32
CA LEU A 198 -6.73 24.00 15.08
C LEU A 198 -5.46 23.91 14.22
N GLN A 199 -4.28 24.15 14.82
CA GLN A 199 -3.00 24.05 14.11
C GLN A 199 -2.74 22.65 13.56
N GLY A 200 -3.06 21.60 14.35
CA GLY A 200 -2.92 20.22 13.88
C GLY A 200 -3.83 19.89 12.70
N LEU A 201 -5.08 20.35 12.71
CA LEU A 201 -6.03 20.21 11.59
C LEU A 201 -5.61 21.03 10.36
N GLU A 202 -5.09 22.25 10.55
CA GLU A 202 -4.58 23.09 9.46
C GLU A 202 -3.38 22.42 8.76
N GLY A 203 -2.43 21.89 9.53
CA GLY A 203 -1.30 21.12 9.01
C GLY A 203 -1.75 19.85 8.27
N ALA A 204 -2.72 19.12 8.83
CA ALA A 204 -3.24 17.92 8.19
C ALA A 204 -3.96 18.20 6.87
N ALA A 205 -4.82 19.22 6.82
CA ALA A 205 -5.48 19.63 5.59
C ALA A 205 -4.48 20.03 4.50
N ALA A 206 -3.42 20.78 4.86
CA ALA A 206 -2.38 21.18 3.91
C ALA A 206 -1.57 19.99 3.37
N ALA A 207 -1.27 19.01 4.22
CA ALA A 207 -0.58 17.78 3.82
C ALA A 207 -1.46 16.90 2.90
N MET A 208 -2.75 16.77 3.20
CA MET A 208 -3.72 16.05 2.37
C MET A 208 -3.93 16.72 1.00
N GLU A 209 -3.95 18.05 0.95
CA GLU A 209 -3.93 18.80 -0.32
C GLU A 209 -2.63 18.51 -1.10
N GLY A 210 -1.49 18.40 -0.42
CA GLY A 210 -0.23 17.92 -0.99
C GLY A 210 -0.35 16.53 -1.61
N MET A 211 -0.92 15.57 -0.90
CA MET A 211 -1.15 14.20 -1.42
C MET A 211 -2.01 14.21 -2.69
N CYS A 212 -3.10 14.98 -2.69
CA CYS A 212 -3.97 15.07 -3.86
C CYS A 212 -3.27 15.73 -5.05
N ARG A 213 -2.48 16.79 -4.83
CA ARG A 213 -1.65 17.38 -5.89
C ARG A 213 -0.64 16.39 -6.45
N THR A 214 -0.03 15.53 -5.63
CA THR A 214 0.85 14.46 -6.12
C THR A 214 0.07 13.43 -6.92
N LEU A 215 -1.11 13.01 -6.46
CA LEU A 215 -1.96 12.08 -7.20
C LEU A 215 -2.36 12.63 -8.57
N ASP A 216 -2.70 13.92 -8.67
CA ASP A 216 -3.06 14.58 -9.93
C ASP A 216 -1.96 14.51 -11.00
N ARG A 217 -0.71 14.23 -10.60
CA ARG A 217 0.44 14.07 -11.49
C ARG A 217 0.52 12.69 -12.14
N MET A 218 -0.32 11.73 -11.76
CA MET A 218 -0.34 10.39 -12.37
C MET A 218 -0.31 10.44 -13.91
N PRO A 219 -1.14 11.27 -14.59
CA PRO A 219 -1.16 11.33 -16.05
C PRO A 219 0.06 11.99 -16.70
N GLU A 220 0.99 12.58 -15.93
CA GLU A 220 2.20 13.21 -16.49
C GLU A 220 3.09 12.19 -17.20
N GLN A 221 3.25 11.00 -16.62
CA GLN A 221 4.14 9.97 -17.19
C GLN A 221 3.62 8.53 -17.04
N CYS A 222 2.35 8.34 -16.67
CA CYS A 222 1.69 7.04 -16.67
C CYS A 222 0.51 7.05 -17.64
N ASP A 223 0.68 6.45 -18.81
CA ASP A 223 -0.36 6.33 -19.81
C ASP A 223 -1.36 5.21 -19.43
N PRO A 224 -2.69 5.46 -19.50
CA PRO A 224 -3.71 4.46 -19.18
C PRO A 224 -3.60 3.14 -19.95
N TYR A 225 -3.25 3.20 -21.24
CA TYR A 225 -3.10 2.02 -22.06
C TYR A 225 -1.85 1.22 -21.66
N ILE A 226 -0.72 1.91 -21.41
CA ILE A 226 0.52 1.25 -20.98
C ILE A 226 0.36 0.65 -19.58
N TYR A 227 -0.19 1.39 -18.62
CA TYR A 227 -0.49 0.88 -17.29
C TYR A 227 -1.32 -0.41 -17.37
N PHE A 228 -2.44 -0.37 -18.09
CA PHE A 228 -3.34 -1.50 -18.17
C PHE A 228 -2.66 -2.71 -18.83
N ASN A 229 -1.91 -2.53 -19.91
CA ASN A 229 -1.39 -3.65 -20.69
C ASN A 229 0.00 -4.14 -20.25
N ARG A 230 0.79 -3.34 -19.55
CA ARG A 230 2.21 -3.65 -19.23
C ARG A 230 2.55 -3.62 -17.74
N VAL A 231 1.90 -2.77 -16.95
CA VAL A 231 2.16 -2.66 -15.51
C VAL A 231 1.22 -3.58 -14.72
N ARG A 232 -0.09 -3.36 -14.89
CA ARG A 232 -1.16 -4.06 -14.17
C ARG A 232 -1.12 -5.60 -14.22
N PRO A 233 -0.73 -6.27 -15.32
CA PRO A 233 -0.80 -7.73 -15.40
C PRO A 233 0.00 -8.44 -14.31
N TYR A 234 1.12 -7.85 -13.86
CA TYR A 234 1.98 -8.47 -12.88
C TYR A 234 1.46 -8.31 -11.45
N ILE A 235 0.66 -7.30 -11.14
CA ILE A 235 0.24 -7.03 -9.74
C ILE A 235 -1.02 -7.82 -9.29
N HIS A 236 -1.57 -8.68 -10.15
CA HIS A 236 -2.73 -9.53 -9.82
C HIS A 236 -2.41 -10.65 -8.84
N GLY A 237 -3.26 -10.82 -7.83
CA GLY A 237 -3.23 -12.02 -7.00
C GLY A 237 -3.88 -13.21 -7.71
N TRP A 238 -4.06 -14.28 -6.97
CA TRP A 238 -4.75 -15.48 -7.45
C TRP A 238 -6.05 -15.76 -6.70
N LYS A 239 -6.40 -14.99 -5.66
CA LYS A 239 -7.72 -15.05 -5.00
C LYS A 239 -8.82 -14.50 -5.89
N ASP A 240 -9.85 -15.32 -6.12
CA ASP A 240 -10.99 -15.04 -7.01
C ASP A 240 -10.56 -14.68 -8.45
N HIS A 241 -9.37 -15.12 -8.86
CA HIS A 241 -8.82 -14.77 -10.16
C HIS A 241 -9.19 -15.83 -11.22
N PRO A 242 -9.82 -15.47 -12.36
CA PRO A 242 -10.37 -16.43 -13.32
C PRO A 242 -9.32 -17.34 -13.97
N ALA A 243 -8.09 -16.87 -14.12
CA ALA A 243 -6.99 -17.67 -14.68
C ALA A 243 -6.38 -18.68 -13.68
N LEU A 244 -6.64 -18.53 -12.38
CA LEU A 244 -6.14 -19.38 -11.29
C LEU A 244 -7.27 -19.62 -10.26
N PRO A 245 -8.39 -20.26 -10.65
CA PRO A 245 -9.58 -20.36 -9.81
C PRO A 245 -9.34 -21.11 -8.49
N GLU A 246 -8.45 -22.10 -8.51
CA GLU A 246 -8.04 -22.87 -7.33
C GLU A 246 -6.99 -22.14 -6.48
N GLY A 247 -6.43 -21.02 -6.95
CA GLY A 247 -5.28 -20.36 -6.34
C GLY A 247 -3.93 -20.88 -6.87
N LEU A 248 -2.88 -20.68 -6.09
CA LEU A 248 -1.49 -21.01 -6.46
C LEU A 248 -0.89 -22.05 -5.51
N LEU A 249 -0.25 -23.09 -6.05
CA LEU A 249 0.46 -24.08 -5.25
C LEU A 249 1.89 -23.62 -4.91
N TYR A 250 2.23 -23.63 -3.63
CA TYR A 250 3.57 -23.31 -3.12
C TYR A 250 4.30 -24.61 -2.76
N GLU A 251 5.14 -25.09 -3.66
CA GLU A 251 5.77 -26.41 -3.50
C GLU A 251 6.67 -26.47 -2.25
N GLY A 252 6.49 -27.51 -1.44
CA GLY A 252 7.31 -27.76 -0.26
C GLY A 252 7.13 -26.78 0.91
N VAL A 253 6.15 -25.86 0.86
CA VAL A 253 5.79 -25.05 2.04
C VAL A 253 4.87 -25.90 2.94
N GLU A 254 5.44 -26.44 4.01
CA GLU A 254 4.76 -27.38 4.92
C GLU A 254 3.47 -26.81 5.53
N ALA A 255 3.47 -25.53 5.89
CA ALA A 255 2.32 -24.83 6.47
C ALA A 255 1.06 -24.87 5.56
N TYR A 256 1.24 -25.09 4.26
CA TYR A 256 0.15 -25.16 3.29
C TYR A 256 -0.30 -26.60 2.98
N GLY A 257 0.41 -27.62 3.47
CA GLY A 257 0.01 -29.03 3.34
C GLY A 257 -0.26 -29.49 1.91
N GLY A 258 0.47 -28.92 0.94
CA GLY A 258 0.29 -29.22 -0.50
C GLY A 258 -1.00 -28.67 -1.12
N LYS A 259 -1.73 -27.79 -0.43
CA LYS A 259 -2.95 -27.15 -0.94
C LYS A 259 -2.63 -25.82 -1.64
N PRO A 260 -3.30 -25.50 -2.76
CA PRO A 260 -3.28 -24.16 -3.33
C PRO A 260 -3.71 -23.09 -2.31
N GLN A 261 -3.06 -21.94 -2.38
CA GLN A 261 -3.37 -20.79 -1.53
C GLN A 261 -4.07 -19.70 -2.33
N GLN A 262 -4.94 -18.94 -1.67
CA GLN A 262 -5.72 -17.86 -2.27
C GLN A 262 -5.28 -16.53 -1.66
N PHE A 263 -4.46 -15.76 -2.39
CA PHE A 263 -3.98 -14.44 -1.95
C PHE A 263 -4.42 -13.34 -2.92
N ARG A 264 -4.77 -12.19 -2.35
CA ARG A 264 -5.14 -10.97 -3.07
C ARG A 264 -3.88 -10.32 -3.64
N GLY A 265 -4.01 -9.67 -4.80
CA GLY A 265 -2.90 -8.96 -5.43
C GLY A 265 -2.56 -7.67 -4.71
N GLU A 266 -1.56 -6.98 -5.24
CA GLU A 266 -1.22 -5.63 -4.80
C GLU A 266 -2.35 -4.67 -5.16
N THR A 267 -2.65 -3.76 -4.24
CA THR A 267 -3.66 -2.71 -4.42
C THR A 267 -3.40 -1.58 -3.43
N GLY A 268 -3.75 -0.35 -3.82
CA GLY A 268 -3.71 0.82 -2.93
C GLY A 268 -4.56 0.67 -1.66
N ALA A 269 -5.53 -0.25 -1.61
CA ALA A 269 -6.27 -0.56 -0.38
C ALA A 269 -5.39 -1.20 0.73
N GLN A 270 -4.17 -1.63 0.39
CA GLN A 270 -3.16 -2.10 1.35
C GLN A 270 -2.28 -0.96 1.88
N SER A 271 -2.43 0.29 1.40
CA SER A 271 -1.85 1.46 2.06
C SER A 271 -2.57 1.73 3.39
N SER A 272 -1.81 2.08 4.42
CA SER A 272 -2.35 2.36 5.75
C SER A 272 -2.81 3.82 5.93
N ILE A 273 -2.59 4.69 4.93
CA ILE A 273 -2.98 6.11 4.98
C ILE A 273 -4.49 6.25 5.13
N VAL A 274 -5.25 5.79 4.12
CA VAL A 274 -6.69 6.05 4.04
C VAL A 274 -7.45 5.43 5.21
N PRO A 275 -7.21 4.17 5.61
CA PRO A 275 -7.84 3.60 6.80
C PRO A 275 -7.53 4.38 8.09
N THR A 276 -6.32 4.94 8.21
CA THR A 276 -5.99 5.78 9.36
C THR A 276 -6.72 7.11 9.33
N LEU A 277 -6.80 7.76 8.16
CA LEU A 277 -7.56 9.00 7.99
C LEU A 277 -9.06 8.77 8.26
N ASP A 278 -9.62 7.65 7.81
CA ASP A 278 -11.00 7.26 8.14
C ASP A 278 -11.21 7.13 9.65
N ALA A 279 -10.32 6.42 10.34
CA ALA A 279 -10.41 6.23 11.77
C ALA A 279 -10.25 7.55 12.55
N ALA A 280 -9.27 8.38 12.18
CA ALA A 280 -9.00 9.65 12.84
C ALA A 280 -10.12 10.68 12.62
N LEU A 281 -10.58 10.84 11.38
CA LEU A 281 -11.66 11.77 11.03
C LEU A 281 -13.04 11.23 11.43
N GLY A 282 -13.17 9.93 11.71
CA GLY A 282 -14.42 9.34 12.15
C GLY A 282 -15.36 8.96 11.00
N VAL A 283 -14.82 8.72 9.81
CA VAL A 283 -15.57 8.07 8.72
C VAL A 283 -15.93 6.65 9.14
N VAL A 284 -17.18 6.26 8.92
CA VAL A 284 -17.70 4.93 9.26
C VAL A 284 -18.22 4.28 7.99
N HIS A 285 -17.81 3.04 7.77
CA HIS A 285 -18.26 2.23 6.64
C HIS A 285 -19.35 1.26 7.09
N ALA A 286 -20.40 1.12 6.28
CA ALA A 286 -21.46 0.15 6.55
C ALA A 286 -20.90 -1.27 6.63
N ASP A 287 -21.49 -2.12 7.48
CA ASP A 287 -21.06 -3.50 7.66
C ASP A 287 -21.50 -4.39 6.50
N ASP A 288 -20.66 -4.44 5.47
CA ASP A 288 -20.95 -5.13 4.22
C ASP A 288 -19.68 -5.82 3.65
N PRO A 289 -19.77 -6.52 2.50
CA PRO A 289 -18.63 -7.21 1.92
C PRO A 289 -17.40 -6.32 1.65
N LEU A 290 -17.61 -5.02 1.38
CA LEU A 290 -16.51 -4.07 1.20
C LEU A 290 -15.73 -3.86 2.50
N ARG A 291 -16.44 -3.70 3.62
CA ARG A 291 -15.78 -3.59 4.93
C ARG A 291 -14.94 -4.83 5.25
N GLN A 292 -15.48 -6.03 5.01
CA GLN A 292 -14.77 -7.29 5.22
C GLN A 292 -13.52 -7.39 4.32
N TYR A 293 -13.63 -6.95 3.07
CA TYR A 293 -12.50 -6.84 2.15
C TYR A 293 -11.40 -5.89 2.67
N LEU A 294 -11.76 -4.70 3.17
CA LEU A 294 -10.78 -3.77 3.73
C LEU A 294 -10.07 -4.33 4.97
N ILE A 295 -10.80 -5.05 5.83
CA ILE A 295 -10.20 -5.75 6.97
C ILE A 295 -9.24 -6.83 6.48
N GLU A 296 -9.61 -7.59 5.43
CA GLU A 296 -8.69 -8.55 4.80
C GLU A 296 -7.40 -7.87 4.29
N MET A 297 -7.50 -6.67 3.70
CA MET A 297 -6.33 -5.93 3.18
C MET A 297 -5.29 -5.61 4.26
N ARG A 298 -5.72 -5.49 5.52
CA ARG A 298 -4.80 -5.29 6.65
C ARG A 298 -3.82 -6.44 6.82
N THR A 299 -4.19 -7.67 6.45
CA THR A 299 -3.29 -8.84 6.54
C THR A 299 -2.05 -8.72 5.64
N TYR A 300 -2.08 -7.83 4.65
CA TYR A 300 -0.98 -7.52 3.73
C TYR A 300 -0.14 -6.31 4.18
N MET A 301 -0.56 -5.60 5.23
CA MET A 301 0.15 -4.47 5.81
C MET A 301 1.20 -4.95 6.83
N PRO A 302 2.32 -4.21 7.00
CA PRO A 302 3.22 -4.43 8.13
C PRO A 302 2.45 -4.46 9.47
N PRO A 303 2.78 -5.37 10.41
CA PRO A 303 2.07 -5.51 11.69
C PRO A 303 1.94 -4.20 12.48
N ARG A 304 3.01 -3.39 12.51
CA ARG A 304 3.02 -2.10 13.21
C ARG A 304 2.07 -1.09 12.56
N HIS A 305 1.93 -1.09 11.24
CA HIS A 305 0.98 -0.20 10.56
C HIS A 305 -0.48 -0.60 10.81
N ARG A 306 -0.77 -1.90 10.93
CA ARG A 306 -2.11 -2.36 11.35
C ARG A 306 -2.45 -1.89 12.75
N ALA A 307 -1.52 -2.08 13.68
CA ALA A 307 -1.69 -1.66 15.07
C ALA A 307 -1.92 -0.15 15.18
N PHE A 308 -1.34 0.66 14.26
CA PHE A 308 -1.60 2.10 14.20
C PHE A 308 -3.05 2.42 13.83
N ILE A 309 -3.59 1.76 12.81
CA ILE A 309 -5.00 1.91 12.41
C ILE A 309 -5.91 1.52 13.58
N GLU A 310 -5.64 0.36 14.19
CA GLU A 310 -6.41 -0.16 15.33
C GLU A 310 -6.36 0.79 16.54
N ALA A 311 -5.21 1.42 16.82
CA ALA A 311 -5.07 2.40 17.88
C ALA A 311 -5.98 3.63 17.65
N TRP A 312 -6.10 4.12 16.42
CA TRP A 312 -7.05 5.19 16.08
C TRP A 312 -8.50 4.74 16.20
N GLU A 313 -8.83 3.53 15.77
CA GLU A 313 -10.20 2.99 15.83
C GLU A 313 -10.72 2.82 17.25
N GLN A 314 -9.83 2.58 18.22
CA GLN A 314 -10.17 2.49 19.64
C GLN A 314 -10.52 3.84 20.28
N LEU A 315 -10.20 4.97 19.63
CA LEU A 315 -10.43 6.33 20.15
C LEU A 315 -11.80 6.87 19.76
N ARG A 316 -12.84 6.10 20.09
CA ARG A 316 -14.24 6.44 19.81
C ARG A 316 -15.04 6.56 21.10
N ASP A 317 -16.04 7.44 21.09
CA ASP A 317 -17.01 7.53 22.19
C ASP A 317 -18.05 6.41 22.14
N ARG A 318 -19.01 6.42 23.08
CA ARG A 318 -20.08 5.41 23.14
C ARG A 318 -21.02 5.43 21.92
N GLN A 319 -21.04 6.54 21.18
CA GLN A 319 -21.81 6.71 19.95
C GLN A 319 -20.98 6.38 18.70
N GLY A 320 -19.74 5.89 18.86
CA GLY A 320 -18.85 5.54 17.76
C GLY A 320 -18.19 6.73 17.08
N ARG A 321 -18.33 7.95 17.61
CA ARG A 321 -17.73 9.17 17.05
C ARG A 321 -16.25 9.24 17.39
N SER A 322 -15.40 9.59 16.42
CA SER A 322 -13.98 9.81 16.72
C SER A 322 -13.80 11.04 17.62
N GLN A 323 -12.73 11.02 18.41
CA GLN A 323 -12.40 12.12 19.33
C GLN A 323 -12.27 13.47 18.62
N LEU A 324 -11.62 13.52 17.44
CA LEU A 324 -11.44 14.75 16.67
C LEU A 324 -12.76 15.28 16.10
N TYR A 325 -13.58 14.40 15.52
CA TYR A 325 -14.90 14.76 15.00
C TYR A 325 -15.76 15.37 16.09
N ARG A 326 -15.88 14.69 17.24
CA ARG A 326 -16.66 15.16 18.38
C ARG A 326 -16.15 16.50 18.89
N TYR A 327 -14.84 16.66 19.07
CA TYR A 327 -14.26 17.91 19.58
C TYR A 327 -14.61 19.12 18.70
N ALA A 328 -14.48 18.96 17.38
CA ALA A 328 -14.81 20.00 16.40
C ALA A 328 -16.32 20.26 16.30
N LEU A 329 -17.14 19.20 16.28
CA LEU A 329 -18.59 19.31 16.19
C LEU A 329 -19.19 20.03 17.40
N ASP A 330 -18.80 19.64 18.62
CA ASP A 330 -19.30 20.22 19.87
C ASP A 330 -18.98 21.73 19.97
N ARG A 331 -17.98 22.22 19.24
CA ARG A 331 -17.51 23.62 19.22
C ARG A 331 -17.93 24.40 17.99
N ARG A 332 -18.66 23.80 17.05
CA ARG A 332 -19.03 24.41 15.76
C ARG A 332 -19.63 25.83 15.88
N GLN A 333 -20.42 26.10 16.92
CA GLN A 333 -21.05 27.41 17.13
C GLN A 333 -20.12 28.43 17.81
N GLY A 334 -19.28 28.00 18.75
CA GLY A 334 -18.40 28.88 19.52
C GLY A 334 -17.04 29.12 18.86
N GLU A 335 -16.57 28.15 18.07
CA GLU A 335 -15.24 28.15 17.44
C GLU A 335 -15.37 27.64 15.99
N PRO A 336 -16.07 28.37 15.10
CA PRO A 336 -16.39 27.91 13.75
C PRO A 336 -15.17 27.52 12.92
N ARG A 337 -14.02 28.16 13.18
CA ARG A 337 -12.74 27.82 12.53
C ARG A 337 -12.31 26.36 12.75
N LEU A 338 -12.56 25.78 13.93
CA LEU A 338 -12.25 24.37 14.19
C LEU A 338 -13.06 23.46 13.28
N TRP A 339 -14.37 23.71 13.20
CA TRP A 339 -15.26 22.95 12.33
C TRP A 339 -14.87 23.10 10.86
N ASP A 340 -14.55 24.32 10.41
CA ASP A 340 -14.11 24.58 9.04
C ASP A 340 -12.84 23.81 8.68
N ARG A 341 -11.86 23.73 9.60
CA ARG A 341 -10.61 23.00 9.34
C ARG A 341 -10.75 21.49 9.45
N PHE A 342 -11.61 21.01 10.35
CA PHE A 342 -12.01 19.62 10.34
C PHE A 342 -12.68 19.25 9.00
N ARG A 343 -13.63 20.06 8.52
CA ARG A 343 -14.27 19.86 7.21
C ARG A 343 -13.27 19.88 6.06
N ALA A 344 -12.26 20.76 6.09
CA ALA A 344 -11.22 20.79 5.07
C ALA A 344 -10.43 19.47 5.01
N CYS A 345 -10.16 18.82 6.14
CA CYS A 345 -9.54 17.48 6.15
C CYS A 345 -10.47 16.44 5.48
N VAL A 346 -11.75 16.41 5.85
CA VAL A 346 -12.73 15.49 5.23
C VAL A 346 -12.86 15.75 3.72
N GLN A 347 -12.88 17.01 3.29
CA GLN A 347 -12.91 17.40 1.88
C GLN A 347 -11.66 16.97 1.13
N GLY A 348 -10.48 17.06 1.75
CA GLY A 348 -9.23 16.54 1.18
C GLY A 348 -9.32 15.03 0.94
N LEU A 349 -9.91 14.27 1.88
CA LEU A 349 -10.13 12.84 1.70
C LEU A 349 -11.16 12.54 0.60
N CYS A 350 -12.25 13.32 0.53
CA CYS A 350 -13.21 13.22 -0.58
C CYS A 350 -12.53 13.48 -1.93
N ARG A 351 -11.70 14.52 -2.05
CA ARG A 351 -10.96 14.82 -3.28
C ARG A 351 -10.05 13.67 -3.68
N PHE A 352 -9.27 13.13 -2.75
CA PHE A 352 -8.41 11.97 -3.00
C PHE A 352 -9.22 10.78 -3.54
N ARG A 353 -10.34 10.47 -2.90
CA ARG A 353 -11.26 9.38 -3.32
C ARG A 353 -11.87 9.62 -4.70
N GLN A 354 -12.28 10.85 -4.99
CA GLN A 354 -12.84 11.23 -6.28
C GLN A 354 -11.80 11.08 -7.39
N THR A 355 -10.60 11.64 -7.22
CA THR A 355 -9.52 11.49 -8.21
C THR A 355 -9.16 10.02 -8.41
N HIS A 356 -9.10 9.23 -7.33
CA HIS A 356 -8.83 7.79 -7.43
C HIS A 356 -9.95 7.03 -8.18
N LEU A 357 -11.23 7.37 -7.93
CA LEU A 357 -12.36 6.80 -8.67
C LEU A 357 -12.28 7.13 -10.17
N ASP A 358 -11.97 8.38 -10.51
CA ASP A 358 -11.82 8.82 -11.90
C ASP A 358 -10.67 8.09 -12.61
N TYR A 359 -9.57 7.85 -11.90
CA TYR A 359 -8.46 7.07 -12.43
C TYR A 359 -8.79 5.59 -12.55
N ALA A 360 -9.49 4.99 -11.59
CA ALA A 360 -9.92 3.60 -11.70
C ALA A 360 -10.82 3.39 -12.94
N ASP A 361 -11.70 4.35 -13.23
CA ASP A 361 -12.52 4.34 -14.44
C ASP A 361 -11.64 4.44 -15.72
N ARG A 362 -10.75 5.43 -15.78
CA ARG A 362 -9.93 5.70 -16.97
C ARG A 362 -8.86 4.64 -17.25
N TYR A 363 -8.15 4.18 -16.20
CA TYR A 363 -7.00 3.27 -16.31
C TYR A 363 -7.39 1.79 -16.28
N ILE A 364 -8.63 1.45 -15.90
CA ILE A 364 -9.08 0.05 -15.80
C ILE A 364 -10.42 -0.15 -16.49
N GLN A 365 -11.50 0.47 -16.02
CA GLN A 365 -12.86 0.15 -16.44
C GLN A 365 -13.08 0.37 -17.95
N ARG A 366 -12.55 1.47 -18.50
CA ARG A 366 -12.69 1.83 -19.92
C ARG A 366 -11.67 1.15 -20.84
N GLN A 367 -10.77 0.35 -20.30
CA GLN A 367 -9.74 -0.34 -21.09
C GLN A 367 -10.34 -1.58 -21.78
N SER A 368 -9.73 -1.99 -22.90
CA SER A 368 -10.14 -3.20 -23.61
C SER A 368 -9.41 -4.43 -23.07
N GLN A 369 -10.15 -5.36 -22.47
CA GLN A 369 -9.58 -6.63 -22.00
C GLN A 369 -9.13 -7.50 -23.19
N ARG A 370 -7.88 -8.00 -23.16
CA ARG A 370 -7.33 -8.89 -24.18
C ARG A 370 -7.10 -10.32 -23.69
N THR A 371 -6.88 -10.52 -22.39
CA THR A 371 -6.64 -11.83 -21.77
C THR A 371 -7.46 -11.98 -20.49
N SER A 372 -7.72 -13.22 -20.06
CA SER A 372 -8.35 -13.50 -18.76
C SER A 372 -7.44 -13.20 -17.56
N SER A 373 -6.12 -13.12 -17.78
CA SER A 373 -5.10 -12.73 -16.80
C SER A 373 -5.08 -11.25 -16.44
N ASN A 374 -5.83 -10.41 -17.16
CA ASN A 374 -5.91 -8.98 -16.86
C ASN A 374 -7.35 -8.46 -17.03
N PRO A 375 -8.26 -8.86 -16.13
CA PRO A 375 -9.69 -8.56 -16.25
C PRO A 375 -10.01 -7.07 -16.01
N THR A 376 -11.01 -6.53 -16.71
CA THR A 376 -11.51 -5.16 -16.47
C THR A 376 -12.59 -5.10 -15.39
N ALA A 377 -13.34 -6.19 -15.20
CA ALA A 377 -14.48 -6.25 -14.28
C ALA A 377 -14.09 -6.34 -12.79
N VAL A 378 -12.84 -6.72 -12.49
CA VAL A 378 -12.33 -6.84 -11.12
C VAL A 378 -11.01 -6.10 -10.97
N GLY A 379 -10.78 -5.51 -9.79
CA GLY A 379 -9.49 -4.92 -9.42
C GLY A 379 -8.40 -5.98 -9.25
N THR A 380 -7.16 -5.57 -9.05
CA THR A 380 -6.03 -6.48 -8.78
C THR A 380 -6.16 -7.19 -7.42
N GLY A 381 -6.90 -6.58 -6.49
CA GLY A 381 -7.41 -7.21 -5.28
C GLY A 381 -8.69 -8.05 -5.48
N GLY A 382 -9.20 -8.22 -6.71
CA GLY A 382 -10.33 -9.11 -7.00
C GLY A 382 -11.72 -8.60 -6.60
N THR A 383 -11.94 -7.28 -6.55
CA THR A 383 -13.23 -6.66 -6.15
C THR A 383 -13.94 -5.92 -7.28
N PRO A 384 -15.27 -5.71 -7.17
CA PRO A 384 -16.03 -4.78 -8.02
C PRO A 384 -15.71 -3.32 -7.65
N PHE A 385 -14.49 -2.89 -7.96
CA PHE A 385 -13.86 -1.69 -7.41
C PHE A 385 -14.64 -0.40 -7.65
N MET A 386 -15.32 -0.22 -8.79
CA MET A 386 -16.06 1.02 -9.08
C MET A 386 -17.19 1.30 -8.07
N ALA A 387 -17.99 0.28 -7.74
CA ALA A 387 -19.07 0.43 -6.77
C ALA A 387 -18.51 0.73 -5.36
N TYR A 388 -17.41 0.06 -5.01
CA TYR A 388 -16.78 0.21 -3.71
C TYR A 388 -16.13 1.58 -3.52
N LEU A 389 -15.43 2.08 -4.54
CA LEU A 389 -14.81 3.40 -4.52
C LEU A 389 -15.86 4.51 -4.46
N LYS A 390 -16.96 4.40 -5.23
CA LYS A 390 -18.06 5.36 -5.16
C LYS A 390 -18.71 5.38 -3.78
N LYS A 391 -18.97 4.21 -3.20
CA LYS A 391 -19.54 4.09 -1.85
C LYS A 391 -18.64 4.76 -0.80
N HIS A 392 -17.34 4.54 -0.84
CA HIS A 392 -16.40 5.18 0.08
C HIS A 392 -16.41 6.70 0.00
N LEU A 393 -16.49 7.27 -1.21
CA LEU A 393 -16.62 8.71 -1.39
C LEU A 393 -17.91 9.23 -0.74
N ASP A 394 -19.03 8.54 -0.96
CA ASP A 394 -20.34 8.94 -0.43
C ASP A 394 -20.37 8.88 1.11
N GLU A 395 -19.82 7.83 1.70
CA GLU A 395 -19.71 7.69 3.16
C GLU A 395 -18.79 8.75 3.79
N THR A 396 -17.71 9.18 3.11
CA THR A 396 -16.89 10.32 3.58
C THR A 396 -17.65 11.63 3.50
N ALA A 397 -18.32 11.89 2.37
CA ALA A 397 -19.03 13.13 2.15
C ALA A 397 -20.19 13.32 3.14
N ALA A 398 -20.87 12.22 3.49
CA ALA A 398 -21.97 12.23 4.46
C ALA A 398 -21.56 12.77 5.84
N LEU A 399 -20.30 12.59 6.26
CA LEU A 399 -19.82 13.02 7.58
C LEU A 399 -19.95 14.53 7.82
N ILE A 400 -19.96 15.34 6.76
CA ILE A 400 -20.00 16.81 6.84
C ILE A 400 -21.21 17.43 6.11
N ALA A 401 -22.18 16.59 5.72
CA ALA A 401 -23.39 17.02 5.01
C ALA A 401 -24.47 17.61 5.94
N GLU A 402 -24.32 17.40 7.26
CA GLU A 402 -25.16 17.93 8.35
C GLU A 402 -24.44 19.09 9.09
#